data_AF-A0A0W0G515-F1
#
_entry.id   AF-A0A0W0G515-F1
#
_cell.length_a   1.000
_cell.length_b   1.000
_cell.length_c   1.000
_cell.angle_alpha   90.00
_cell.angle_beta   90.00
_cell.angle_gamma   90.00
#
_symmetry.space_group_name_H-M   'P 1'
#
loop_
_entity.id
_entity.type
_entity.pdbx_description
1 polymer ?
#
loop_
_entity_poly.entity_id
_entity_poly.type
_entity_poly.pdbx_seq_one_letter_code
_entity_poly.pdbx_strand_id
1 'polypeptide(L)'
;MPPSKRRQVDAAGADSVATADTIERGSIGASSNVSKGRAVAEREGQTITPLPLEVVSLIVENLGPVYKVRRSLPCHIYSKSGPRRQRELWKSEDLDLPNIEQGFRELLQALALVSPVWCRAAQAKLFHTIRIDGRESCQFWSRKFKHSPHLGKYVRFLHLSDPNDDCMGTPYLRTSPAKILVSTLTRLQSLSMHRIKQWGPVEQRLIKSFRSVTTLVVGRIWGMKGCRDIPDLVYAMPNVERLRLAVDGRDDNDLFSIYEAGAILGKRIPEDGIPPRQLRELQLYRAHLSMEYFSWLAGPSIDLSKLVNLFLAWREFPVSVKKDEFDFSSHDEFLRLTGGYTTTLKLLIPSPSNQAELGMSHVITVSNPQDFLTGHLISSRILNGFTALRTISICVKETDNFLPFLISTADCLLKTLAAPHSDLHRIKLTAGLYVGDRDQLRGSLAPEGCWQTLDELLSGDAFPVLSVVDLVVHAMGGLGRERVEQHGSMCFLVLNPNQEQLRGAIQACLPRTVSKDLLNLEIHDCDPRRGFRTTADALLA
;
A
#
# COMPACT_ATOMS: atom_id res chain seq x y z
N MET A 1 -41.43 -50.19 -7.39
CA MET A 1 -42.40 -50.13 -6.28
C MET A 1 -42.40 -48.73 -5.67
N PRO A 2 -43.51 -47.97 -5.78
CA PRO A 2 -43.82 -46.77 -5.00
C PRO A 2 -44.62 -47.16 -3.72
N PRO A 3 -45.31 -46.28 -2.94
CA PRO A 3 -45.20 -44.83 -2.63
C PRO A 3 -45.39 -44.49 -1.11
N SER A 4 -45.26 -43.21 -0.70
CA SER A 4 -46.23 -42.46 0.16
C SER A 4 -45.73 -41.02 0.35
N LYS A 5 -46.35 -39.91 -0.08
CA LYS A 5 -47.68 -39.27 0.10
C LYS A 5 -47.97 -38.63 1.47
N ARG A 6 -48.27 -37.31 1.38
CA ARG A 6 -49.08 -36.42 2.26
C ARG A 6 -48.34 -35.86 3.50
N ARG A 7 -48.49 -34.58 3.87
CA ARG A 7 -49.74 -33.79 3.96
C ARG A 7 -49.46 -32.28 3.93
N GLN A 8 -50.32 -31.58 3.22
CA GLN A 8 -50.58 -30.14 3.22
C GLN A 8 -51.85 -29.94 4.06
N VAL A 9 -51.89 -28.94 4.94
CA VAL A 9 -53.13 -28.44 5.57
C VAL A 9 -53.02 -26.92 5.70
N ASP A 10 -53.89 -26.23 4.97
CA ASP A 10 -54.27 -24.84 5.15
C ASP A 10 -55.20 -24.69 6.37
N ALA A 11 -55.13 -23.56 7.06
CA ALA A 11 -56.32 -22.97 7.69
C ALA A 11 -56.10 -21.48 8.00
N ALA A 12 -57.08 -20.69 7.57
CA ALA A 12 -57.23 -19.25 7.71
C ALA A 12 -58.03 -18.85 8.97
N GLY A 13 -58.08 -17.54 9.25
CA GLY A 13 -59.02 -16.88 10.18
C GLY A 13 -58.33 -16.39 11.46
N ALA A 14 -58.58 -15.18 12.00
CA ALA A 14 -59.68 -14.25 11.82
C ALA A 14 -59.30 -12.84 12.35
N ASP A 15 -60.11 -11.85 11.93
CA ASP A 15 -60.17 -10.46 12.38
C ASP A 15 -60.54 -10.30 13.88
N SER A 16 -60.06 -9.21 14.53
CA SER A 16 -60.91 -8.35 15.41
C SER A 16 -60.24 -7.01 15.78
N VAL A 17 -60.70 -5.94 15.13
CA VAL A 17 -61.28 -4.67 15.65
C VAL A 17 -61.03 -4.20 17.12
N ALA A 18 -60.72 -2.88 17.21
CA ALA A 18 -60.94 -1.87 18.29
C ALA A 18 -60.15 -2.06 19.62
N THR A 19 -59.63 -1.02 20.28
CA THR A 19 -60.27 0.26 20.68
C THR A 19 -59.26 1.41 20.86
N ALA A 20 -59.79 2.63 20.71
CA ALA A 20 -59.16 3.89 21.09
C ALA A 20 -58.91 3.99 22.61
N ASP A 21 -57.93 4.79 23.02
CA ASP A 21 -58.13 5.70 24.15
C ASP A 21 -57.24 6.95 24.08
N THR A 22 -57.94 8.06 24.24
CA THR A 22 -57.47 9.44 24.30
C THR A 22 -57.23 9.79 25.76
N ILE A 23 -56.05 10.30 26.14
CA ILE A 23 -55.91 11.06 27.39
C ILE A 23 -55.17 12.36 27.09
N GLU A 24 -55.97 13.43 27.08
CA GLU A 24 -55.56 14.80 27.35
C GLU A 24 -55.31 15.00 28.86
N ARG A 25 -54.41 15.97 29.15
CA ARG A 25 -54.44 16.98 30.24
C ARG A 25 -53.15 17.05 31.03
N GLY A 26 -52.63 18.27 31.17
CA GLY A 26 -51.61 18.58 32.18
C GLY A 26 -50.78 19.84 31.94
N SER A 27 -51.42 20.97 31.63
CA SER A 27 -50.79 22.30 31.71
C SER A 27 -50.60 22.69 33.19
N ILE A 28 -49.37 23.01 33.60
CA ILE A 28 -49.10 23.92 34.73
C ILE A 28 -47.99 24.88 34.28
N GLY A 29 -48.33 26.17 34.26
CA GLY A 29 -47.39 27.25 34.02
C GLY A 29 -46.62 27.63 35.29
N ALA A 30 -45.44 28.21 35.08
CA ALA A 30 -44.83 29.13 36.02
C ALA A 30 -44.12 30.23 35.22
N SER A 31 -44.73 31.41 35.27
CA SER A 31 -44.15 32.68 34.87
C SER A 31 -43.34 33.22 36.06
N SER A 32 -42.09 33.62 35.85
CA SER A 32 -41.55 34.81 36.51
C SER A 32 -40.43 35.44 35.69
N ASN A 33 -40.65 36.71 35.42
CA ASN A 33 -39.75 37.65 34.77
C ASN A 33 -38.60 38.10 35.69
N VAL A 34 -37.67 38.84 35.04
CA VAL A 34 -36.73 39.85 35.59
C VAL A 34 -35.34 39.26 35.96
N SER A 35 -34.21 39.69 35.40
CA SER A 35 -33.81 41.06 35.06
C SER A 35 -32.69 41.13 34.01
N LYS A 36 -32.74 42.25 33.28
CA LYS A 36 -31.74 42.88 32.41
C LYS A 36 -30.29 42.80 32.94
N GLY A 37 -29.39 42.47 32.02
CA GLY A 37 -27.93 42.66 32.15
C GLY A 37 -27.30 42.77 30.77
N ARG A 38 -27.73 43.78 29.99
CA ARG A 38 -27.21 44.10 28.65
C ARG A 38 -25.93 44.93 28.84
N ALA A 39 -24.78 44.28 28.83
CA ALA A 39 -23.49 44.93 28.60
C ALA A 39 -23.10 44.70 27.13
N VAL A 40 -23.21 45.76 26.35
CA VAL A 40 -22.81 45.85 24.95
C VAL A 40 -21.29 45.83 24.89
N ALA A 41 -20.73 44.74 24.41
CA ALA A 41 -19.40 44.71 23.81
C ALA A 41 -19.59 44.44 22.31
N GLU A 42 -19.97 45.48 21.57
CA GLU A 42 -19.85 45.52 20.12
C GLU A 42 -18.36 45.48 19.76
N ARG A 43 -17.80 44.27 19.68
CA ARG A 43 -16.71 44.02 18.75
C ARG A 43 -17.37 43.78 17.40
N GLU A 44 -16.90 44.50 16.39
CA GLU A 44 -17.22 44.27 14.98
C GLU A 44 -16.87 42.82 14.59
N GLY A 45 -17.75 41.90 14.93
CA GLY A 45 -17.71 40.54 14.42
C GLY A 45 -18.22 40.61 13.00
N GLN A 46 -17.31 40.59 12.02
CA GLN A 46 -17.67 40.21 10.66
C GLN A 46 -18.52 38.94 10.77
N THR A 47 -19.82 39.05 10.46
CA THR A 47 -20.70 37.89 10.32
C THR A 47 -20.16 37.08 9.16
N ILE A 48 -19.33 36.07 9.49
CA ILE A 48 -18.85 35.11 8.52
C ILE A 48 -20.08 34.40 7.99
N THR A 49 -20.44 34.66 6.74
CA THR A 49 -21.50 33.93 6.04
C THR A 49 -21.21 32.43 6.15
N PRO A 50 -22.19 31.60 6.55
CA PRO A 50 -21.95 30.18 6.72
C PRO A 50 -21.49 29.58 5.39
N LEU A 51 -20.28 29.01 5.39
CA LEU A 51 -19.71 28.37 4.21
C LEU A 51 -20.52 27.12 3.84
N PRO A 52 -20.71 26.84 2.53
CA PRO A 52 -21.29 25.57 2.08
C PRO A 52 -20.50 24.36 2.59
N LEU A 53 -21.19 23.23 2.79
CA LEU A 53 -20.58 22.01 3.33
C LEU A 53 -19.44 21.51 2.45
N GLU A 54 -19.56 21.67 1.13
CA GLU A 54 -18.57 21.30 0.13
C GLU A 54 -17.24 22.05 0.36
N VAL A 55 -17.33 23.36 0.62
CA VAL A 55 -16.17 24.22 0.88
C VAL A 55 -15.53 23.84 2.21
N VAL A 56 -16.34 23.64 3.26
CA VAL A 56 -15.83 23.23 4.58
C VAL A 56 -15.18 21.84 4.52
N SER A 57 -15.75 20.92 3.74
CA SER A 57 -15.20 19.57 3.58
C SER A 57 -13.86 19.61 2.85
N LEU A 58 -13.74 20.43 1.80
CA LEU A 58 -12.48 20.65 1.11
C LEU A 58 -11.41 21.23 2.05
N ILE A 59 -11.76 22.21 2.90
CA ILE A 59 -10.84 22.75 3.90
C ILE A 59 -10.37 21.63 4.85
N VAL A 60 -11.30 20.89 5.44
CA VAL A 60 -11.00 19.79 6.37
C VAL A 60 -10.13 18.70 5.73
N GLU A 61 -10.37 18.37 4.47
CA GLU A 61 -9.59 17.38 3.73
C GLU A 61 -8.13 17.84 3.53
N ASN A 62 -7.91 19.13 3.30
CA ASN A 62 -6.59 19.72 3.07
C ASN A 62 -5.81 20.04 4.35
N LEU A 63 -6.45 20.04 5.53
CA LEU A 63 -5.75 20.26 6.80
C LEU A 63 -4.75 19.14 7.14
N GLY A 64 -5.03 17.90 6.74
CA GLY A 64 -4.16 16.75 7.03
C GLY A 64 -2.75 16.86 6.40
N PRO A 65 -2.64 17.07 5.07
CA PRO A 65 -1.36 17.28 4.41
C PRO A 65 -0.58 18.50 4.94
N VAL A 66 -1.27 19.62 5.16
CA VAL A 66 -0.63 20.87 5.66
C VAL A 66 -0.07 20.69 7.08
N TYR A 67 -0.75 19.92 7.93
CA TYR A 67 -0.27 19.61 9.28
C TYR A 67 0.96 18.69 9.26
N LYS A 68 1.04 17.76 8.30
CA LYS A 68 2.23 16.91 8.08
C LYS A 68 3.44 17.72 7.60
N VAL A 69 3.23 18.72 6.74
CA VAL A 69 4.31 19.56 6.18
C VAL A 69 4.83 20.60 7.18
N ARG A 70 3.97 21.17 8.03
CA ARG A 70 4.39 22.22 8.99
C ARG A 70 5.23 21.71 10.16
N ARG A 71 5.04 20.46 10.61
CA ARG A 71 5.85 19.88 11.70
C ARG A 71 7.16 19.24 11.23
N SER A 72 7.37 19.07 9.92
CA SER A 72 8.62 18.58 9.35
C SER A 72 9.64 19.70 9.04
N LEU A 73 9.32 20.96 9.32
CA LEU A 73 10.26 22.08 9.19
C LEU A 73 11.08 22.22 10.49
N PRO A 74 12.43 22.15 10.44
CA PRO A 74 13.25 22.44 11.60
C PRO A 74 13.11 23.93 11.95
N CYS A 75 12.65 24.23 13.16
CA CYS A 75 12.78 25.56 13.72
C CYS A 75 14.25 25.78 14.09
N HIS A 76 15.03 26.42 13.21
CA HIS A 76 16.33 26.96 13.56
C HIS A 76 16.15 28.11 14.56
N ILE A 77 16.41 27.84 15.84
CA ILE A 77 16.68 28.88 16.83
C ILE A 77 18.13 28.72 17.28
N TYR A 78 18.94 29.71 16.90
CA TYR A 78 20.26 29.95 17.45
C TYR A 78 20.16 30.23 18.95
N SER A 79 20.95 29.53 19.76
CA SER A 79 21.37 30.07 21.06
C SER A 79 22.80 29.62 21.38
N LYS A 80 23.67 30.61 21.54
CA LYS A 80 25.07 30.51 21.97
C LYS A 80 25.11 30.51 23.50
N SER A 81 25.62 29.44 24.13
CA SER A 81 26.46 29.53 25.34
C SER A 81 26.85 28.15 25.90
N GLY A 82 28.17 27.89 25.97
CA GLY A 82 28.88 27.48 27.20
C GLY A 82 28.69 26.06 27.77
N PRO A 83 29.76 25.29 28.01
CA PRO A 83 29.69 23.86 28.32
C PRO A 83 29.67 23.59 29.82
N ARG A 84 28.76 22.71 30.29
CA ARG A 84 29.01 21.74 31.38
C ARG A 84 27.76 20.89 31.66
N ARG A 85 27.98 19.56 31.64
CA ARG A 85 27.12 18.47 32.12
C ARG A 85 25.80 18.23 31.35
N GLN A 86 25.92 17.49 30.25
CA GLN A 86 24.85 16.65 29.71
C GLN A 86 25.37 15.20 29.63
N ARG A 87 25.14 14.43 30.70
CA ARG A 87 24.82 13.00 30.59
C ARG A 87 23.33 12.93 30.97
N GLU A 88 22.54 12.24 30.16
CA GLU A 88 21.06 12.13 30.20
C GLU A 88 20.25 13.02 29.23
N LEU A 89 20.69 13.11 27.97
CA LEU A 89 19.84 13.07 26.77
C LEU A 89 20.56 12.05 25.86
N TRP A 90 19.96 11.09 25.16
CA TRP A 90 18.90 11.19 24.17
C TRP A 90 18.11 9.87 24.18
N LYS A 91 16.89 9.89 24.74
CA LYS A 91 15.90 8.86 24.43
C LYS A 91 15.38 9.17 23.04
N SER A 92 15.55 8.21 22.13
CA SER A 92 14.79 8.02 20.88
C SER A 92 13.78 9.14 20.58
N GLU A 93 14.18 10.13 19.79
CA GLU A 93 13.21 10.92 19.03
C GLU A 93 12.72 10.03 17.88
N ASP A 94 11.88 9.06 18.25
CA ASP A 94 10.81 8.63 17.37
C ASP A 94 10.08 9.93 16.97
N LEU A 95 10.14 10.31 15.70
CA LEU A 95 9.14 11.22 15.15
C LEU A 95 7.79 10.51 15.28
N ASP A 96 7.16 10.63 16.45
CA ASP A 96 5.87 11.27 16.71
C ASP A 96 4.79 11.17 15.62
N LEU A 97 4.82 10.13 14.77
CA LEU A 97 3.71 9.72 13.91
C LEU A 97 2.42 9.54 14.72
N PRO A 98 2.45 8.92 15.93
CA PRO A 98 1.29 8.91 16.83
C PRO A 98 0.85 10.33 17.24
N ASN A 99 1.80 11.24 17.47
CA ASN A 99 1.55 12.61 17.92
C ASN A 99 0.98 13.50 16.79
N ILE A 100 1.35 13.27 15.53
CA ILE A 100 0.77 13.97 14.37
C ILE A 100 -0.67 13.51 14.12
N GLU A 101 -0.93 12.20 14.13
CA GLU A 101 -2.30 11.67 13.97
C GLU A 101 -3.19 12.12 15.13
N GLN A 102 -2.67 12.10 16.36
CA GLN A 102 -3.37 12.55 17.55
C GLN A 102 -3.67 14.06 17.48
N GLY A 103 -2.69 14.89 17.15
CA GLY A 103 -2.90 16.34 17.00
C GLY A 103 -3.88 16.69 15.87
N PHE A 104 -3.86 15.97 14.75
CA PHE A 104 -4.87 16.12 13.71
C PHE A 104 -6.26 15.70 14.18
N ARG A 105 -6.36 14.63 14.97
CA ARG A 105 -7.62 14.18 15.57
C ARG A 105 -8.20 15.21 16.53
N GLU A 106 -7.37 15.80 17.38
CA GLU A 106 -7.74 16.87 18.32
C GLU A 106 -8.23 18.11 17.58
N LEU A 107 -7.55 18.49 16.48
CA LEU A 107 -8.00 19.56 15.61
C LEU A 107 -9.39 19.28 15.03
N LEU A 108 -9.63 18.07 14.49
CA LEU A 108 -10.95 17.69 13.97
C LEU A 108 -12.03 17.69 15.06
N GLN A 109 -11.69 17.28 16.29
CA GLN A 109 -12.61 17.35 17.43
C GLN A 109 -12.97 18.80 17.78
N ALA A 110 -11.99 19.71 17.79
CA ALA A 110 -12.23 21.13 18.00
C ALA A 110 -13.09 21.74 16.87
N LEU A 111 -12.80 21.39 15.61
CA LEU A 111 -13.61 21.83 14.46
C LEU A 111 -15.06 21.34 14.55
N ALA A 112 -15.28 20.15 15.12
CA ALA A 112 -16.62 19.62 15.28
C ALA A 112 -17.50 20.43 16.25
N LEU A 113 -16.90 21.28 17.09
CA LEU A 113 -17.60 22.15 18.03
C LEU A 113 -17.94 23.53 17.45
N VAL A 114 -17.41 23.88 16.27
CA VAL A 114 -17.57 25.22 15.66
C VAL A 114 -19.02 25.44 15.20
N SER A 115 -19.57 24.49 14.44
CA SER A 115 -20.97 24.55 13.96
C SER A 115 -21.42 23.18 13.43
N PRO A 116 -22.73 22.97 13.16
CA PRO A 116 -23.22 21.70 12.63
C PRO A 116 -22.61 21.29 11.29
N VAL A 117 -22.28 22.25 10.41
CA VAL A 117 -21.66 21.99 9.10
C VAL A 117 -20.24 21.47 9.29
N TRP A 118 -19.45 22.16 10.12
CA TRP A 118 -18.10 21.75 10.48
C TRP A 118 -18.08 20.41 11.24
N CYS A 119 -19.07 20.17 12.10
CA CYS A 119 -19.27 18.88 12.76
C CYS A 119 -19.42 17.75 11.76
N ARG A 120 -20.28 17.89 10.73
CA ARG A 120 -20.46 16.86 9.71
C ARG A 120 -19.17 16.60 8.90
N ALA A 121 -18.49 17.66 8.48
CA ALA A 121 -17.23 17.54 7.73
C ALA A 121 -16.13 16.88 8.58
N ALA A 122 -15.97 17.32 9.84
CA ALA A 122 -15.00 16.74 10.77
C ALA A 122 -15.31 15.27 11.08
N GLN A 123 -16.58 14.93 11.33
CA GLN A 123 -17.01 13.54 11.53
C GLN A 123 -16.73 12.68 10.29
N ALA A 124 -17.04 13.17 9.09
CA ALA A 124 -16.77 12.45 7.86
C ALA A 124 -15.28 12.07 7.74
N LYS A 125 -14.38 12.97 8.16
CA LYS A 125 -12.94 12.72 8.18
C LYS A 125 -12.50 11.81 9.34
N LEU A 126 -12.99 12.05 10.55
CA LEU A 126 -12.67 11.27 11.76
C LEU A 126 -13.05 9.80 11.66
N PHE A 127 -14.17 9.51 10.99
CA PHE A 127 -14.73 8.17 10.85
C PHE A 127 -14.46 7.55 9.47
N HIS A 128 -13.64 8.20 8.65
CA HIS A 128 -13.36 7.75 7.29
C HIS A 128 -12.70 6.37 7.24
N THR A 129 -11.78 6.12 8.16
CA THR A 129 -11.00 4.89 8.27
C THR A 129 -11.20 4.29 9.65
N ILE A 130 -11.52 3.00 9.68
CA ILE A 130 -11.59 2.22 10.92
C ILE A 130 -10.63 1.03 10.84
N ARG A 131 -9.97 0.76 11.96
CA ARG A 131 -9.07 -0.39 12.14
C ARG A 131 -9.64 -1.27 13.24
N ILE A 132 -9.69 -2.56 12.97
CA ILE A 132 -10.14 -3.61 13.89
C ILE A 132 -9.07 -4.69 13.87
N ASP A 133 -8.33 -4.76 14.96
CA ASP A 133 -7.15 -5.60 15.16
C ASP A 133 -7.39 -6.72 16.19
N GLY A 134 -8.64 -6.90 16.63
CA GLY A 134 -9.02 -7.94 17.55
C GLY A 134 -10.42 -7.77 18.11
N ARG A 135 -10.72 -8.56 19.15
CA ARG A 135 -12.04 -8.61 19.78
C ARG A 135 -12.43 -7.29 20.45
N GLU A 136 -11.52 -6.65 21.17
CA GLU A 136 -11.81 -5.43 21.93
C GLU A 136 -12.16 -4.26 21.01
N SER A 137 -11.37 -4.04 19.95
CA SER A 137 -11.63 -3.00 18.95
C SER A 137 -12.93 -3.27 18.18
N CYS A 138 -13.22 -4.54 17.86
CA CYS A 138 -14.50 -4.93 17.26
C CYS A 138 -15.70 -4.59 18.18
N GLN A 139 -15.61 -4.92 19.47
CA GLN A 139 -16.65 -4.58 20.46
C GLN A 139 -16.81 -3.07 20.63
N PHE A 140 -15.71 -2.32 20.69
CA PHE A 140 -15.73 -0.87 20.77
C PHE A 140 -16.50 -0.26 19.60
N TRP A 141 -16.14 -0.61 18.36
CA TRP A 141 -16.80 -0.09 17.16
C TRP A 141 -18.25 -0.55 17.07
N SER A 142 -18.53 -1.80 17.43
CA SER A 142 -19.90 -2.33 17.48
C SER A 142 -20.79 -1.55 18.45
N ARG A 143 -20.32 -1.27 19.67
CA ARG A 143 -21.04 -0.43 20.64
C ARG A 143 -21.22 0.98 20.08
N LYS A 144 -20.19 1.55 19.46
CA LYS A 144 -20.26 2.90 18.88
C LYS A 144 -21.31 2.99 17.76
N PHE A 145 -21.37 2.01 16.87
CA PHE A 145 -22.37 1.97 15.80
C PHE A 145 -23.77 1.63 16.29
N LYS A 146 -23.92 0.85 17.37
CA LYS A 146 -25.22 0.66 18.03
C LYS A 146 -25.80 1.98 18.55
N HIS A 147 -24.97 2.79 19.22
CA HIS A 147 -25.41 4.08 19.76
C HIS A 147 -25.54 5.16 18.68
N SER A 148 -24.73 5.07 17.61
CA SER A 148 -24.70 6.08 16.55
C SER A 148 -24.55 5.43 15.17
N PRO A 149 -25.63 4.81 14.64
CA PRO A 149 -25.56 4.07 13.38
C PRO A 149 -25.21 4.93 12.16
N HIS A 150 -25.58 6.22 12.20
CA HIS A 150 -25.31 7.18 11.14
C HIS A 150 -23.80 7.36 10.86
N LEU A 151 -22.94 7.11 11.85
CA LEU A 151 -21.48 7.20 11.69
C LEU A 151 -20.93 6.15 10.71
N GLY A 152 -21.58 4.99 10.59
CA GLY A 152 -21.19 3.97 9.63
C GLY A 152 -21.26 4.43 8.17
N LYS A 153 -22.09 5.45 7.88
CA LYS A 153 -22.19 6.06 6.54
C LYS A 153 -20.94 6.86 6.15
N TYR A 154 -20.09 7.24 7.09
CA TYR A 154 -18.84 7.95 6.81
C TYR A 154 -17.65 7.03 6.56
N VAL A 155 -17.72 5.79 7.00
CA VAL A 155 -16.64 4.82 6.84
C VAL A 155 -16.47 4.45 5.36
N ARG A 156 -15.26 4.60 4.85
CA ARG A 156 -14.85 4.24 3.48
C ARG A 156 -13.77 3.17 3.48
N PHE A 157 -12.94 3.12 4.53
CA PHE A 157 -11.82 2.20 4.66
C PHE A 157 -11.97 1.36 5.93
N LEU A 158 -11.95 0.04 5.79
CA LEU A 158 -11.97 -0.91 6.89
C LEU A 158 -10.71 -1.78 6.82
N HIS A 159 -9.91 -1.75 7.88
CA HIS A 159 -8.78 -2.65 8.06
C HIS A 159 -9.14 -3.69 9.12
N LEU A 160 -9.08 -4.96 8.75
CA LEU A 160 -9.28 -6.12 9.60
C LEU A 160 -7.95 -6.83 9.79
N SER A 161 -7.54 -6.99 11.04
CA SER A 161 -6.42 -7.84 11.40
C SER A 161 -6.69 -8.61 12.68
N ASP A 162 -5.95 -9.70 12.89
CA ASP A 162 -6.05 -10.50 14.11
C ASP A 162 -4.69 -11.06 14.57
N PRO A 163 -3.68 -10.19 14.77
CA PRO A 163 -2.32 -10.66 15.07
C PRO A 163 -2.23 -11.38 16.43
N ASN A 164 -3.12 -11.04 17.36
CA ASN A 164 -3.05 -11.47 18.75
C ASN A 164 -4.05 -12.56 19.14
N ASP A 165 -4.89 -13.06 18.20
CA ASP A 165 -5.81 -14.17 18.50
C ASP A 165 -4.98 -15.39 18.93
N ASP A 166 -5.10 -15.80 20.17
CA ASP A 166 -4.67 -17.11 20.59
C ASP A 166 -5.67 -18.10 19.98
N CYS A 167 -5.17 -19.14 19.30
CA CYS A 167 -6.01 -20.13 18.59
C CYS A 167 -7.05 -20.84 19.48
N MET A 168 -7.05 -20.56 20.79
CA MET A 168 -7.96 -21.06 21.81
C MET A 168 -9.25 -20.24 21.93
N GLY A 169 -9.29 -19.01 21.41
CA GLY A 169 -10.45 -18.12 21.44
C GLY A 169 -11.41 -18.29 20.26
N THR A 170 -12.64 -17.77 20.40
CA THR A 170 -13.52 -17.52 19.24
C THR A 170 -13.03 -16.28 18.50
N PRO A 171 -12.65 -16.36 17.22
CA PRO A 171 -12.21 -15.21 16.44
C PRO A 171 -13.26 -14.10 16.46
N TYR A 172 -12.83 -12.84 16.53
CA TYR A 172 -13.78 -11.73 16.66
C TYR A 172 -14.74 -11.63 15.47
N LEU A 173 -14.32 -12.08 14.28
CA LEU A 173 -15.14 -12.13 13.07
C LEU A 173 -16.35 -13.08 13.20
N ARG A 174 -16.32 -14.04 14.15
CA ARG A 174 -17.46 -14.93 14.43
C ARG A 174 -18.44 -14.36 15.46
N THR A 175 -18.11 -13.24 16.09
CA THR A 175 -18.90 -12.70 17.19
C THR A 175 -20.08 -11.85 16.71
N SER A 176 -21.11 -11.66 17.54
CA SER A 176 -22.24 -10.78 17.21
C SER A 176 -21.83 -9.31 16.96
N PRO A 177 -20.80 -8.73 17.62
CA PRO A 177 -20.19 -7.45 17.22
C PRO A 177 -19.85 -7.34 15.73
N ALA A 178 -19.29 -8.37 15.12
CA ALA A 178 -18.87 -8.32 13.72
C ALA A 178 -20.05 -8.21 12.75
N LYS A 179 -21.20 -8.83 13.07
CA LYS A 179 -22.43 -8.73 12.27
C LYS A 179 -22.99 -7.30 12.21
N ILE A 180 -22.76 -6.52 13.27
CA ILE A 180 -23.17 -5.11 13.33
C ILE A 180 -22.33 -4.25 12.38
N LEU A 181 -21.05 -4.58 12.21
CA LEU A 181 -20.19 -3.89 11.24
C LEU A 181 -20.77 -4.02 9.83
N VAL A 182 -21.09 -5.24 9.40
CA VAL A 182 -21.64 -5.49 8.06
C VAL A 182 -22.91 -4.69 7.79
N SER A 183 -23.85 -4.67 8.75
CA SER A 183 -25.12 -3.94 8.58
C SER A 183 -24.97 -2.42 8.63
N THR A 184 -23.92 -1.90 9.29
CA THR A 184 -23.73 -0.45 9.46
C THR A 184 -22.87 0.16 8.35
N LEU A 185 -21.87 -0.57 7.86
CA LEU A 185 -20.85 -0.09 6.90
C LEU A 185 -21.33 -0.19 5.44
N THR A 186 -22.42 0.50 5.13
CA THR A 186 -23.11 0.42 3.83
C THR A 186 -22.34 1.04 2.66
N ARG A 187 -21.40 1.95 2.94
CA ARG A 187 -20.64 2.72 1.93
C ARG A 187 -19.15 2.38 1.94
N LEU A 188 -18.79 1.17 2.35
CA LEU A 188 -17.40 0.73 2.40
C LEU A 188 -16.84 0.62 0.98
N GLN A 189 -15.73 1.31 0.70
CA GLN A 189 -15.06 1.28 -0.60
C GLN A 189 -13.82 0.40 -0.59
N SER A 190 -13.06 0.42 0.51
CA SER A 190 -11.82 -0.34 0.63
C SER A 190 -11.89 -1.27 1.83
N LEU A 191 -11.63 -2.55 1.58
CA LEU A 191 -11.49 -3.57 2.60
C LEU A 191 -10.07 -4.14 2.57
N SER A 192 -9.36 -4.00 3.69
CA SER A 192 -8.04 -4.58 3.90
C SER A 192 -8.12 -5.67 4.95
N MET A 193 -7.62 -6.86 4.64
CA MET A 193 -7.60 -8.00 5.53
C MET A 193 -6.18 -8.52 5.67
N HIS A 194 -5.64 -8.49 6.88
CA HIS A 194 -4.26 -8.87 7.13
C HIS A 194 -4.07 -9.68 8.42
N ARG A 195 -3.23 -10.72 8.41
CA ARG A 195 -2.88 -11.50 9.62
C ARG A 195 -4.10 -12.08 10.35
N ILE A 196 -5.11 -12.53 9.62
CA ILE A 196 -6.29 -13.18 10.20
C ILE A 196 -5.92 -14.65 10.46
N LYS A 197 -5.90 -15.10 11.72
CA LYS A 197 -5.40 -16.44 12.06
C LYS A 197 -6.36 -17.59 11.73
N GLN A 198 -7.65 -17.33 11.73
CA GLN A 198 -8.67 -18.34 11.44
C GLN A 198 -9.51 -17.89 10.24
N TRP A 199 -9.43 -18.65 9.15
CA TRP A 199 -10.24 -18.43 7.96
C TRP A 199 -11.12 -19.65 7.69
N GLY A 200 -12.43 -19.43 7.65
CA GLY A 200 -13.40 -20.48 7.38
C GLY A 200 -14.73 -19.92 6.85
N PRO A 201 -15.76 -20.78 6.75
CA PRO A 201 -17.03 -20.40 6.14
C PRO A 201 -17.74 -19.22 6.83
N VAL A 202 -17.53 -19.04 8.14
CA VAL A 202 -18.16 -17.96 8.92
C VAL A 202 -17.53 -16.61 8.57
N GLU A 203 -16.19 -16.55 8.56
CA GLU A 203 -15.43 -15.36 8.17
C GLU A 203 -15.73 -14.99 6.72
N GLN A 204 -15.69 -15.99 5.82
CA GLN A 204 -16.03 -15.78 4.42
C GLN A 204 -17.42 -15.17 4.25
N ARG A 205 -18.46 -15.72 4.92
CA ARG A 205 -19.82 -15.20 4.82
C ARG A 205 -19.92 -13.75 5.28
N LEU A 206 -19.24 -13.41 6.38
CA LEU A 206 -19.19 -12.04 6.89
C LEU A 206 -18.54 -11.11 5.86
N ILE A 207 -17.34 -11.46 5.39
CA ILE A 207 -16.56 -10.65 4.46
C ILE A 207 -17.29 -10.47 3.12
N LYS A 208 -17.85 -11.54 2.54
CA LYS A 208 -18.64 -11.53 1.30
C LYS A 208 -19.88 -10.62 1.38
N SER A 209 -20.28 -10.19 2.58
CA SER A 209 -21.41 -9.27 2.75
C SER A 209 -21.08 -7.81 2.41
N PHE A 210 -19.79 -7.43 2.30
CA PHE A 210 -19.36 -6.08 1.93
C PHE A 210 -19.42 -5.83 0.41
N ARG A 211 -20.63 -5.72 -0.14
CA ARG A 211 -20.86 -5.65 -1.60
C ARG A 211 -20.44 -4.33 -2.28
N SER A 212 -20.30 -3.24 -1.51
CA SER A 212 -19.90 -1.92 -2.03
C SER A 212 -18.39 -1.74 -2.23
N VAL A 213 -17.59 -2.75 -1.85
CA VAL A 213 -16.12 -2.70 -1.94
C VAL A 213 -15.66 -2.63 -3.39
N THR A 214 -14.84 -1.62 -3.67
CA THR A 214 -14.13 -1.40 -4.94
C THR A 214 -12.66 -1.79 -4.85
N THR A 215 -12.09 -1.80 -3.64
CA THR A 215 -10.67 -2.12 -3.40
C THR A 215 -10.56 -3.21 -2.35
N LEU A 216 -9.99 -4.34 -2.76
CA LEU A 216 -9.77 -5.50 -1.90
C LEU A 216 -8.27 -5.73 -1.71
N VAL A 217 -7.82 -5.67 -0.46
CA VAL A 217 -6.44 -5.96 -0.06
C VAL A 217 -6.47 -7.20 0.84
N VAL A 218 -5.77 -8.25 0.42
CA VAL A 218 -5.70 -9.52 1.16
C VAL A 218 -4.25 -9.87 1.38
N GLY A 219 -3.83 -10.06 2.63
CA GLY A 219 -2.48 -10.52 2.90
C GLY A 219 -2.32 -11.35 4.17
N ARG A 220 -1.47 -12.38 4.14
CA ARG A 220 -1.14 -13.21 5.33
C ARG A 220 -2.38 -13.72 6.10
N ILE A 221 -3.39 -14.24 5.40
CA ILE A 221 -4.57 -14.85 6.06
C ILE A 221 -4.28 -16.33 6.29
N TRP A 222 -4.41 -16.78 7.55
CA TRP A 222 -4.22 -18.17 7.88
C TRP A 222 -5.42 -19.08 7.64
N GLY A 223 -5.15 -20.25 7.03
CA GLY A 223 -6.17 -21.24 6.66
C GLY A 223 -6.91 -20.91 5.36
N MET A 224 -6.61 -19.76 4.74
CA MET A 224 -7.16 -19.41 3.44
C MET A 224 -6.56 -20.29 2.36
N LYS A 225 -7.42 -20.99 1.63
CA LYS A 225 -7.05 -21.78 0.46
C LYS A 225 -7.02 -20.83 -0.71
N GLY A 226 -5.86 -20.23 -0.98
CA GLY A 226 -5.67 -19.18 -1.98
C GLY A 226 -6.41 -19.41 -3.28
N CYS A 227 -6.25 -20.61 -3.83
CA CYS A 227 -6.87 -21.05 -5.07
C CYS A 227 -8.39 -21.29 -5.04
N ARG A 228 -9.04 -21.26 -3.88
CA ARG A 228 -10.51 -21.40 -3.79
C ARG A 228 -11.14 -20.13 -3.26
N ASP A 229 -10.54 -19.55 -2.23
CA ASP A 229 -11.14 -18.48 -1.44
C ASP A 229 -10.99 -17.10 -2.09
N ILE A 230 -9.85 -16.76 -2.73
CA ILE A 230 -9.70 -15.46 -3.40
C ILE A 230 -10.70 -15.29 -4.55
N PRO A 231 -10.81 -16.25 -5.49
CA PRO A 231 -11.79 -16.12 -6.57
C PRO A 231 -13.22 -15.95 -6.03
N ASP A 232 -13.59 -16.76 -5.04
CA ASP A 232 -14.91 -16.69 -4.41
C ASP A 232 -15.20 -15.35 -3.73
N LEU A 233 -14.19 -14.73 -3.11
CA LEU A 233 -14.31 -13.39 -2.54
C LEU A 233 -14.52 -12.34 -3.64
N VAL A 234 -13.73 -12.38 -4.71
CA VAL A 234 -13.82 -11.42 -5.82
C VAL A 234 -15.16 -11.59 -6.57
N TYR A 235 -15.67 -12.80 -6.72
CA TYR A 235 -17.00 -13.01 -7.29
C TYR A 235 -18.13 -12.50 -6.39
N ALA A 236 -17.99 -12.60 -5.07
CA ALA A 236 -18.98 -12.07 -4.13
C ALA A 236 -18.98 -10.53 -4.03
N MET A 237 -17.90 -9.87 -4.47
CA MET A 237 -17.74 -8.41 -4.43
C MET A 237 -17.68 -7.84 -5.86
N PRO A 238 -18.84 -7.64 -6.51
CA PRO A 238 -18.90 -7.37 -7.95
C PRO A 238 -18.27 -6.03 -8.38
N ASN A 239 -18.08 -5.11 -7.44
CA ASN A 239 -17.53 -3.78 -7.70
C ASN A 239 -16.00 -3.71 -7.56
N VAL A 240 -15.33 -4.82 -7.21
CA VAL A 240 -13.88 -4.85 -7.05
C VAL A 240 -13.19 -4.61 -8.39
N GLU A 241 -12.58 -3.44 -8.50
CA GLU A 241 -11.75 -3.01 -9.64
C GLU A 241 -10.26 -2.95 -9.27
N ARG A 242 -9.93 -2.93 -7.97
CA ARG A 242 -8.55 -2.86 -7.47
C ARG A 242 -8.29 -4.02 -6.52
N LEU A 243 -7.36 -4.90 -6.92
CA LEU A 243 -7.04 -6.11 -6.17
C LEU A 243 -5.57 -6.09 -5.75
N ARG A 244 -5.31 -6.28 -4.45
CA ARG A 244 -3.95 -6.42 -3.91
C ARG A 244 -3.84 -7.73 -3.14
N LEU A 245 -2.93 -8.59 -3.58
CA LEU A 245 -2.69 -9.89 -3.00
C LEU A 245 -1.27 -9.94 -2.44
N ALA A 246 -1.18 -10.10 -1.12
CA ALA A 246 0.06 -10.35 -0.39
C ALA A 246 0.01 -11.71 0.28
N VAL A 247 0.00 -12.73 -0.56
CA VAL A 247 -0.08 -14.13 -0.14
C VAL A 247 1.23 -14.49 0.57
N ASP A 248 1.12 -14.98 1.80
CA ASP A 248 2.24 -15.66 2.42
C ASP A 248 2.28 -17.06 1.83
N GLY A 249 3.36 -17.38 1.13
CA GLY A 249 3.71 -18.77 0.80
C GLY A 249 3.72 -19.54 2.12
N ARG A 250 2.82 -20.51 2.23
CA ARG A 250 2.81 -21.46 3.32
C ARG A 250 3.26 -22.77 2.71
N ASP A 251 4.36 -23.31 3.26
CA ASP A 251 5.13 -24.43 2.74
C ASP A 251 5.48 -24.27 1.26
N ASP A 252 6.63 -23.62 1.00
CA ASP A 252 7.29 -23.55 -0.32
C ASP A 252 7.57 -24.95 -0.94
N ASN A 253 7.19 -26.02 -0.25
CA ASN A 253 7.48 -27.42 -0.55
C ASN A 253 6.44 -28.12 -1.43
N ASP A 254 5.30 -27.51 -1.78
CA ASP A 254 4.28 -28.14 -2.63
C ASP A 254 3.85 -27.27 -3.83
N LEU A 255 4.83 -26.97 -4.69
CA LEU A 255 4.60 -26.29 -5.98
C LEU A 255 3.62 -27.07 -6.87
N PHE A 256 3.60 -28.39 -6.80
CA PHE A 256 2.72 -29.22 -7.63
C PHE A 256 1.24 -28.94 -7.35
N SER A 257 0.84 -28.91 -6.08
CA SER A 257 -0.53 -28.55 -5.68
C SER A 257 -0.92 -27.13 -6.14
N ILE A 258 0.04 -26.21 -6.20
CA ILE A 258 -0.18 -24.85 -6.70
C ILE A 258 -0.48 -24.88 -8.21
N TYR A 259 0.32 -25.59 -9.01
CA TYR A 259 0.09 -25.73 -10.45
C TYR A 259 -1.26 -26.39 -10.77
N GLU A 260 -1.59 -27.49 -10.09
CA GLU A 260 -2.87 -28.18 -10.28
C GLU A 260 -4.05 -27.25 -9.98
N ALA A 261 -3.96 -26.50 -8.87
CA ALA A 261 -4.98 -25.54 -8.50
C ALA A 261 -5.11 -24.39 -9.52
N GLY A 262 -4.00 -23.91 -10.07
CA GLY A 262 -3.98 -22.93 -11.16
C GLY A 262 -4.68 -23.43 -12.42
N ALA A 263 -4.41 -24.68 -12.82
CA ALA A 263 -5.04 -25.30 -13.99
C ALA A 263 -6.56 -25.47 -13.83
N ILE A 264 -7.02 -25.80 -12.62
CA ILE A 264 -8.46 -25.87 -12.30
C ILE A 264 -9.09 -24.47 -12.38
N LEU A 265 -8.42 -23.46 -11.84
CA LEU A 265 -8.92 -22.09 -11.84
C LEU A 265 -8.95 -21.42 -13.20
N GLY A 266 -7.93 -21.65 -14.03
CA GLY A 266 -7.88 -21.09 -15.39
C GLY A 266 -9.03 -21.57 -16.27
N LYS A 267 -9.63 -22.73 -15.94
CA LYS A 267 -10.81 -23.27 -16.62
C LYS A 267 -12.14 -22.86 -15.97
N ARG A 268 -12.11 -22.16 -14.84
CA ARG A 268 -13.33 -21.74 -14.15
C ARG A 268 -14.00 -20.67 -15.00
N ILE A 269 -15.21 -20.96 -15.46
CA ILE A 269 -16.08 -20.02 -16.16
C ILE A 269 -16.95 -19.34 -15.08
N PRO A 270 -17.27 -18.04 -15.21
CA PRO A 270 -18.31 -17.42 -14.40
C PRO A 270 -19.60 -18.25 -14.45
N GLU A 271 -20.34 -18.28 -13.35
CA GLU A 271 -21.68 -18.88 -13.37
C GLU A 271 -22.56 -18.15 -14.41
N ASP A 272 -23.42 -18.90 -15.10
CA ASP A 272 -24.22 -18.41 -16.22
C ASP A 272 -24.90 -17.06 -15.91
N GLY A 273 -24.54 -16.03 -16.69
CA GLY A 273 -25.09 -14.67 -16.57
C GLY A 273 -24.28 -13.68 -15.74
N ILE A 274 -23.20 -14.11 -15.05
CA ILE A 274 -22.28 -13.18 -14.37
C ILE A 274 -21.20 -12.73 -15.37
N PRO A 275 -21.08 -11.43 -15.68
CA PRO A 275 -20.04 -10.96 -16.59
C PRO A 275 -18.64 -11.16 -15.98
N PRO A 276 -17.60 -11.38 -16.81
CA PRO A 276 -16.22 -11.40 -16.35
C PRO A 276 -15.85 -10.16 -15.55
N ARG A 277 -15.02 -10.33 -14.53
CA ARG A 277 -14.62 -9.23 -13.65
C ARG A 277 -13.62 -8.32 -14.36
N GLN A 278 -13.86 -7.01 -14.33
CA GLN A 278 -12.98 -6.01 -14.93
C GLN A 278 -12.08 -5.37 -13.88
N LEU A 279 -10.83 -5.83 -13.81
CA LEU A 279 -9.83 -5.23 -12.93
C LEU A 279 -9.16 -4.05 -13.62
N ARG A 280 -9.00 -2.95 -12.87
CA ARG A 280 -8.25 -1.74 -13.29
C ARG A 280 -6.85 -1.67 -12.67
N GLU A 281 -6.69 -2.19 -11.47
CA GLU A 281 -5.42 -2.25 -10.75
C GLU A 281 -5.21 -3.63 -10.15
N LEU A 282 -4.04 -4.21 -10.40
CA LEU A 282 -3.61 -5.46 -9.80
C LEU A 282 -2.25 -5.27 -9.14
N GLN A 283 -2.14 -5.67 -7.87
CA GLN A 283 -0.87 -5.73 -7.16
C GLN A 283 -0.65 -7.15 -6.62
N LEU A 284 0.39 -7.81 -7.12
CA LEU A 284 0.80 -9.14 -6.68
C LEU A 284 2.13 -9.04 -5.96
N TYR A 285 2.11 -9.31 -4.66
CA TYR A 285 3.31 -9.51 -3.88
C TYR A 285 3.66 -10.98 -3.85
N ARG A 286 4.95 -11.29 -3.91
CA ARG A 286 5.48 -12.64 -4.14
C ARG A 286 4.98 -13.25 -5.46
N ALA A 287 5.07 -12.49 -6.55
CA ALA A 287 4.64 -12.92 -7.89
C ALA A 287 5.24 -14.26 -8.34
N HIS A 288 6.50 -14.55 -8.02
CA HIS A 288 7.12 -15.86 -8.23
C HIS A 288 6.36 -17.07 -7.64
N LEU A 289 5.58 -16.89 -6.57
CA LEU A 289 4.81 -17.94 -5.89
C LEU A 289 3.30 -17.83 -6.16
N SER A 290 2.89 -17.01 -7.14
CA SER A 290 1.49 -16.70 -7.41
C SER A 290 0.97 -17.36 -8.70
N MET A 291 1.55 -18.51 -9.08
CA MET A 291 1.25 -19.21 -10.35
C MET A 291 -0.23 -19.51 -10.51
N GLU A 292 -0.87 -19.97 -9.45
CA GLU A 292 -2.29 -20.29 -9.41
C GLU A 292 -3.16 -19.06 -9.68
N TYR A 293 -2.72 -17.89 -9.22
CA TYR A 293 -3.42 -16.64 -9.49
C TYR A 293 -3.19 -16.17 -10.91
N PHE A 294 -2.00 -16.34 -11.48
CA PHE A 294 -1.76 -16.00 -12.89
C PHE A 294 -2.65 -16.83 -13.82
N SER A 295 -2.73 -18.15 -13.60
CA SER A 295 -3.63 -19.01 -14.38
C SER A 295 -5.11 -18.62 -14.20
N TRP A 296 -5.52 -18.29 -12.98
CA TRP A 296 -6.88 -17.80 -12.74
C TRP A 296 -7.16 -16.47 -13.43
N LEU A 297 -6.24 -15.51 -13.32
CA LEU A 297 -6.37 -14.16 -13.88
C LEU A 297 -6.35 -14.17 -15.41
N ALA A 298 -5.62 -15.10 -16.02
CA ALA A 298 -5.62 -15.35 -17.47
C ALA A 298 -6.88 -16.10 -17.95
N GLY A 299 -7.64 -16.71 -17.04
CA GLY A 299 -8.85 -17.46 -17.35
C GLY A 299 -10.04 -16.58 -17.79
N PRO A 300 -11.12 -17.18 -18.29
CA PRO A 300 -12.27 -16.47 -18.86
C PRO A 300 -13.10 -15.71 -17.81
N SER A 301 -12.81 -15.91 -16.53
CA SER A 301 -13.52 -15.26 -15.44
C SER A 301 -13.15 -13.80 -15.21
N ILE A 302 -12.04 -13.35 -15.78
CA ILE A 302 -11.52 -12.00 -15.60
C ILE A 302 -11.28 -11.38 -16.98
N ASP A 303 -11.86 -10.21 -17.18
CA ASP A 303 -11.60 -9.37 -18.33
C ASP A 303 -10.45 -8.40 -17.98
N LEU A 304 -9.29 -8.69 -18.55
CA LEU A 304 -8.06 -7.92 -18.35
C LEU A 304 -7.96 -6.70 -19.27
N SER A 305 -8.92 -6.47 -20.18
CA SER A 305 -8.89 -5.35 -21.14
C SER A 305 -8.95 -3.96 -20.48
N LYS A 306 -9.31 -3.92 -19.20
CA LYS A 306 -9.37 -2.70 -18.37
C LYS A 306 -8.20 -2.56 -17.41
N LEU A 307 -7.23 -3.47 -17.42
CA LEU A 307 -6.11 -3.44 -16.48
C LEU A 307 -5.11 -2.35 -16.90
N VAL A 308 -5.12 -1.24 -16.16
CA VAL A 308 -4.28 -0.06 -16.44
C VAL A 308 -3.01 -0.08 -15.60
N ASN A 309 -3.11 -0.56 -14.35
CA ASN A 309 -2.02 -0.54 -13.39
C ASN A 309 -1.65 -1.96 -12.94
N LEU A 310 -0.42 -2.37 -13.20
CA LEU A 310 0.13 -3.64 -12.78
C LEU A 310 1.34 -3.44 -11.87
N PHE A 311 1.28 -4.01 -10.67
CA PHE A 311 2.40 -4.06 -9.73
C PHE A 311 2.79 -5.51 -9.46
N LEU A 312 4.06 -5.83 -9.68
CA LEU A 312 4.64 -7.13 -9.40
C LEU A 312 5.81 -6.95 -8.43
N ALA A 313 5.76 -7.65 -7.31
CA ALA A 313 6.87 -7.76 -6.38
C ALA A 313 7.19 -9.23 -6.15
N TRP A 314 8.47 -9.59 -6.12
CA TRP A 314 8.88 -10.96 -5.79
C TRP A 314 9.99 -10.96 -4.73
N ARG A 315 10.34 -12.16 -4.27
CA ARG A 315 11.40 -12.39 -3.30
C ARG A 315 12.46 -13.25 -3.96
N GLU A 316 13.62 -13.28 -3.34
CA GLU A 316 14.70 -14.18 -3.74
C GLU A 316 14.29 -15.62 -3.47
N PHE A 317 14.73 -16.49 -4.36
CA PHE A 317 14.57 -17.92 -4.16
C PHE A 317 15.60 -18.43 -3.14
N PRO A 318 15.22 -19.38 -2.27
CA PRO A 318 16.20 -20.05 -1.42
C PRO A 318 17.32 -20.68 -2.27
N VAL A 319 18.56 -20.64 -1.76
CA VAL A 319 19.76 -21.20 -2.44
C VAL A 319 19.56 -22.65 -2.89
N SER A 320 18.70 -23.40 -2.18
CA SER A 320 18.43 -24.81 -2.42
C SER A 320 17.57 -25.10 -3.65
N VAL A 321 16.86 -24.11 -4.20
CA VAL A 321 15.91 -24.32 -5.29
C VAL A 321 16.60 -24.23 -6.64
N LYS A 322 16.38 -25.22 -7.51
CA LYS A 322 16.98 -25.24 -8.85
C LYS A 322 16.09 -24.48 -9.84
N LYS A 323 16.72 -23.75 -10.77
CA LYS A 323 16.01 -22.98 -11.81
C LYS A 323 15.02 -23.82 -12.62
N ASP A 324 15.38 -25.07 -12.93
CA ASP A 324 14.58 -25.98 -13.77
C ASP A 324 13.27 -26.43 -13.10
N GLU A 325 13.06 -26.10 -11.82
CA GLU A 325 11.83 -26.43 -11.08
C GLU A 325 10.72 -25.38 -11.30
N PHE A 326 11.01 -24.25 -11.95
CA PHE A 326 10.05 -23.18 -12.20
C PHE A 326 9.55 -23.17 -13.64
N ASP A 327 8.23 -23.31 -13.78
CA ASP A 327 7.52 -23.06 -15.02
C ASP A 327 6.91 -21.65 -14.98
N PHE A 328 7.40 -20.75 -15.83
CA PHE A 328 6.90 -19.37 -15.95
C PHE A 328 5.78 -19.25 -17.00
N SER A 329 5.24 -20.36 -17.54
CA SER A 329 4.25 -20.33 -18.61
C SER A 329 2.99 -19.52 -18.25
N SER A 330 2.46 -19.65 -17.03
CA SER A 330 1.31 -18.86 -16.61
C SER A 330 1.63 -17.37 -16.45
N HIS A 331 2.85 -17.00 -16.04
CA HIS A 331 3.29 -15.60 -16.03
C HIS A 331 3.31 -15.06 -17.44
N ASP A 332 3.91 -15.80 -18.37
CA ASP A 332 4.03 -15.39 -19.78
C ASP A 332 2.65 -15.21 -20.42
N GLU A 333 1.74 -16.16 -20.22
CA GLU A 333 0.36 -16.07 -20.71
C GLU A 333 -0.33 -14.82 -20.17
N PHE A 334 -0.29 -14.61 -18.85
CA PHE A 334 -0.89 -13.44 -18.22
C PHE A 334 -0.27 -12.12 -18.71
N LEU A 335 1.05 -12.03 -18.80
CA LEU A 335 1.75 -10.83 -19.24
C LEU A 335 1.47 -10.51 -20.71
N ARG A 336 1.32 -11.52 -21.58
CA ARG A 336 0.88 -11.33 -22.97
C ARG A 336 -0.54 -10.77 -23.05
N LEU A 337 -1.45 -11.27 -22.22
CA LEU A 337 -2.84 -10.83 -22.20
C LEU A 337 -3.00 -9.39 -21.67
N THR A 338 -2.16 -8.99 -20.71
CA THR A 338 -2.25 -7.68 -20.06
C THR A 338 -1.41 -6.59 -20.72
N GLY A 339 -0.37 -6.97 -21.45
CA GLY A 339 0.61 -6.04 -22.02
C GLY A 339 -0.02 -4.94 -22.89
N GLY A 340 -0.97 -5.32 -23.76
CA GLY A 340 -1.64 -4.37 -24.67
C GLY A 340 -2.50 -3.30 -23.98
N TYR A 341 -2.80 -3.44 -22.69
CA TYR A 341 -3.70 -2.54 -21.95
C TYR A 341 -3.00 -1.81 -20.79
N THR A 342 -1.91 -2.37 -20.29
CA THR A 342 -1.23 -1.84 -19.09
C THR A 342 -0.47 -0.57 -19.42
N THR A 343 -0.91 0.56 -18.86
CA THR A 343 -0.21 1.84 -19.02
C THR A 343 0.83 2.10 -17.95
N THR A 344 0.68 1.48 -16.77
CA THR A 344 1.61 1.64 -15.65
C THR A 344 2.08 0.27 -15.18
N LEU A 345 3.38 0.02 -15.30
CA LEU A 345 4.03 -1.18 -14.79
C LEU A 345 4.97 -0.81 -13.65
N LYS A 346 4.84 -1.47 -12.50
CA LYS A 346 5.78 -1.33 -11.39
C LYS A 346 6.33 -2.69 -10.98
N LEU A 347 7.66 -2.78 -10.97
CA LEU A 347 8.44 -3.95 -10.65
C LEU A 347 9.23 -3.68 -9.37
N LEU A 348 8.99 -4.46 -8.32
CA LEU A 348 9.80 -4.47 -7.11
C LEU A 348 10.67 -5.72 -7.12
N ILE A 349 11.94 -5.50 -7.48
CA ILE A 349 12.95 -6.52 -7.68
C ILE A 349 13.59 -6.84 -6.33
N PRO A 350 13.73 -8.12 -5.97
CA PRO A 350 14.36 -8.50 -4.74
C PRO A 350 15.84 -8.17 -4.77
N SER A 351 16.33 -7.64 -3.65
CA SER A 351 17.74 -7.32 -3.51
C SER A 351 18.54 -8.52 -3.02
N PRO A 352 19.77 -8.74 -3.52
CA PRO A 352 20.70 -9.80 -3.10
C PRO A 352 20.82 -9.98 -1.56
N SER A 353 20.31 -11.08 -0.97
CA SER A 353 20.37 -11.32 0.49
C SER A 353 21.77 -11.61 1.01
N ASN A 354 22.65 -12.21 0.19
CA ASN A 354 23.89 -12.85 0.67
C ASN A 354 25.14 -11.96 0.59
N GLN A 355 25.00 -10.64 0.40
CA GLN A 355 26.17 -9.76 0.22
C GLN A 355 26.96 -9.50 1.51
N ALA A 356 26.32 -9.57 2.68
CA ALA A 356 27.00 -9.36 3.95
C ALA A 356 27.99 -10.50 4.32
N GLU A 357 27.75 -11.72 3.83
CA GLU A 357 28.55 -12.90 4.21
C GLU A 357 29.79 -13.10 3.33
N LEU A 358 29.80 -12.58 2.10
CA LEU A 358 30.83 -12.92 1.13
C LEU A 358 32.05 -11.98 1.13
N GLY A 359 32.05 -10.88 1.89
CA GLY A 359 33.20 -9.97 1.98
C GLY A 359 33.65 -9.36 0.62
N MET A 360 32.85 -9.52 -0.43
CA MET A 360 33.15 -9.08 -1.79
C MET A 360 32.68 -7.64 -1.95
N SER A 361 33.54 -6.70 -1.54
CA SER A 361 33.28 -5.24 -1.64
C SER A 361 33.40 -4.67 -3.04
N HIS A 362 33.70 -5.48 -4.06
CA HIS A 362 34.00 -4.98 -5.40
C HIS A 362 33.23 -5.75 -6.47
N VAL A 363 32.41 -4.99 -7.20
CA VAL A 363 31.71 -5.34 -8.45
C VAL A 363 30.53 -6.30 -8.27
N ILE A 364 29.38 -5.73 -7.89
CA ILE A 364 28.10 -6.40 -8.06
C ILE A 364 27.86 -6.53 -9.57
N THR A 365 28.08 -7.74 -10.09
CA THR A 365 27.73 -8.10 -11.46
C THR A 365 26.23 -8.35 -11.59
N VAL A 366 25.75 -8.14 -12.81
CA VAL A 366 24.38 -8.06 -13.36
C VAL A 366 23.36 -9.10 -12.86
N SER A 367 23.77 -10.18 -12.21
CA SER A 367 22.89 -11.30 -11.91
C SER A 367 22.83 -11.59 -10.41
N ASN A 368 21.65 -11.37 -9.82
CA ASN A 368 21.29 -12.11 -8.63
C ASN A 368 20.96 -13.55 -9.08
N PRO A 369 21.79 -14.57 -8.79
CA PRO A 369 21.55 -15.93 -9.24
C PRO A 369 20.27 -16.53 -8.63
N GLN A 370 19.76 -15.93 -7.55
CA GLN A 370 18.51 -16.30 -6.87
C GLN A 370 17.32 -15.48 -7.34
N ASP A 371 17.45 -14.73 -8.43
CA ASP A 371 16.37 -13.96 -9.04
C ASP A 371 15.97 -14.55 -10.40
N PHE A 372 15.36 -15.73 -10.35
CA PHE A 372 14.93 -16.43 -11.56
C PHE A 372 13.87 -15.66 -12.35
N LEU A 373 13.00 -14.89 -11.69
CA LEU A 373 11.94 -14.16 -12.37
C LEU A 373 12.50 -12.96 -13.15
N THR A 374 13.40 -12.15 -12.58
CA THR A 374 14.07 -11.08 -13.36
C THR A 374 14.84 -11.67 -14.53
N GLY A 375 15.61 -12.74 -14.29
CA GLY A 375 16.33 -13.43 -15.34
C GLY A 375 15.40 -13.91 -16.47
N HIS A 376 14.25 -14.48 -16.11
CA HIS A 376 13.22 -14.92 -17.06
C HIS A 376 12.62 -13.76 -17.84
N LEU A 377 12.25 -12.64 -17.19
CA LEU A 377 11.72 -11.45 -17.86
C LEU A 377 12.70 -10.90 -18.89
N ILE A 378 14.00 -10.88 -18.56
CA ILE A 378 15.07 -10.46 -19.47
C ILE A 378 15.19 -11.43 -20.65
N SER A 379 15.28 -12.75 -20.40
CA SER A 379 15.53 -13.74 -21.45
C SER A 379 14.33 -13.98 -22.37
N SER A 380 13.12 -13.99 -21.82
CA SER A 380 11.88 -14.23 -22.59
C SER A 380 11.47 -13.02 -23.44
N ARG A 381 11.96 -11.82 -23.10
CA ARG A 381 11.53 -10.54 -23.68
C ARG A 381 10.02 -10.32 -23.63
N ILE A 382 9.34 -10.89 -22.63
CA ILE A 382 7.88 -10.83 -22.51
C ILE A 382 7.36 -9.39 -22.36
N LEU A 383 8.19 -8.48 -21.83
CA LEU A 383 7.85 -7.06 -21.68
C LEU A 383 7.67 -6.34 -23.03
N ASN A 384 8.14 -6.91 -24.15
CA ASN A 384 7.87 -6.42 -25.49
C ASN A 384 6.37 -6.30 -25.80
N GLY A 385 5.53 -7.12 -25.14
CA GLY A 385 4.08 -7.07 -25.28
C GLY A 385 3.39 -5.86 -24.64
N PHE A 386 4.12 -5.06 -23.85
CA PHE A 386 3.58 -3.90 -23.13
C PHE A 386 3.50 -2.66 -24.03
N THR A 387 2.72 -2.74 -25.11
CA THR A 387 2.66 -1.69 -26.15
C THR A 387 1.99 -0.40 -25.70
N ALA A 388 1.05 -0.46 -24.74
CA ALA A 388 0.35 0.71 -24.20
C ALA A 388 1.08 1.39 -23.01
N LEU A 389 2.30 0.94 -22.69
CA LEU A 389 3.02 1.34 -21.48
C LEU A 389 3.43 2.81 -21.55
N ARG A 390 2.97 3.60 -20.57
CA ARG A 390 3.30 5.03 -20.42
C ARG A 390 4.25 5.31 -19.28
N THR A 391 4.25 4.44 -18.27
CA THR A 391 5.10 4.58 -17.10
C THR A 391 5.61 3.22 -16.66
N ILE A 392 6.93 3.12 -16.50
CA ILE A 392 7.57 1.97 -15.86
C ILE A 392 8.31 2.42 -14.60
N SER A 393 8.13 1.67 -13.52
CA SER A 393 8.84 1.88 -12.27
C SER A 393 9.59 0.62 -11.88
N ILE A 394 10.90 0.73 -11.68
CA ILE A 394 11.77 -0.37 -11.25
C ILE A 394 12.36 0.03 -9.90
N CYS A 395 12.05 -0.76 -8.88
CA CYS A 395 12.47 -0.50 -7.51
C CYS A 395 13.24 -1.70 -6.98
N VAL A 396 14.31 -1.43 -6.22
CA VAL A 396 15.00 -2.40 -5.37
C VAL A 396 14.88 -1.95 -3.91
N LYS A 397 15.21 -2.82 -2.95
CA LYS A 397 15.13 -2.48 -1.53
C LYS A 397 15.97 -1.22 -1.22
N GLU A 398 15.40 -0.33 -0.42
CA GLU A 398 15.94 1.02 -0.14
C GLU A 398 17.11 1.02 0.88
N THR A 399 17.49 -0.14 1.43
CA THR A 399 18.27 -0.24 2.66
C THR A 399 19.75 -0.57 2.51
N ASP A 400 20.24 -0.84 1.29
CA ASP A 400 21.65 -1.20 1.08
C ASP A 400 22.20 -0.62 -0.24
N ASN A 401 23.47 -0.90 -0.57
CA ASN A 401 24.14 -0.40 -1.79
C ASN A 401 23.66 -1.10 -3.08
N PHE A 402 22.38 -0.94 -3.42
CA PHE A 402 21.77 -1.60 -4.57
C PHE A 402 21.61 -0.69 -5.80
N LEU A 403 22.10 0.55 -5.75
CA LEU A 403 22.05 1.44 -6.91
C LEU A 403 22.75 0.83 -8.14
N PRO A 404 24.00 0.30 -8.07
CA PRO A 404 24.63 -0.31 -9.25
C PRO A 404 23.84 -1.52 -9.80
N PHE A 405 23.30 -2.34 -8.89
CA PHE A 405 22.44 -3.47 -9.26
C PHE A 405 21.19 -3.00 -9.99
N LEU A 406 20.48 -2.00 -9.45
CA LEU A 406 19.29 -1.42 -10.08
C LEU A 406 19.60 -0.90 -11.48
N ILE A 407 20.69 -0.15 -11.66
CA ILE A 407 21.05 0.44 -12.96
C ILE A 407 21.29 -0.66 -13.99
N SER A 408 22.03 -1.70 -13.61
CA SER A 408 22.28 -2.85 -14.48
C SER A 408 20.99 -3.61 -14.83
N THR A 409 20.13 -3.87 -13.84
CA THR A 409 18.85 -4.55 -14.06
C THR A 409 17.89 -3.70 -14.90
N ALA A 410 17.84 -2.39 -14.67
CA ALA A 410 17.03 -1.46 -15.43
C ALA A 410 17.47 -1.42 -16.90
N ASP A 411 18.77 -1.32 -17.18
CA ASP A 411 19.31 -1.41 -18.54
C ASP A 411 18.86 -2.69 -19.25
N CYS A 412 19.00 -3.84 -18.59
CA CYS A 412 18.60 -5.13 -19.18
C CYS A 412 17.09 -5.24 -19.42
N LEU A 413 16.25 -4.84 -18.45
CA LEU A 413 14.79 -4.91 -18.57
C LEU A 413 14.26 -3.92 -19.60
N LEU A 414 14.74 -2.68 -19.61
CA LEU A 414 14.29 -1.66 -20.56
C LEU A 414 14.62 -2.06 -22.01
N LYS A 415 15.76 -2.73 -22.25
CA LYS A 415 16.11 -3.29 -23.57
C LYS A 415 15.17 -4.40 -24.06
N THR A 416 14.32 -4.96 -23.19
CA THR A 416 13.32 -5.96 -23.59
C THR A 416 12.00 -5.37 -24.07
N LEU A 417 11.78 -4.07 -23.89
CA LEU A 417 10.62 -3.37 -24.45
C LEU A 417 10.74 -3.27 -25.97
N ALA A 418 9.60 -3.17 -26.66
CA ALA A 418 9.58 -2.91 -28.10
C ALA A 418 10.29 -1.59 -28.40
N ALA A 419 11.27 -1.60 -29.32
CA ALA A 419 11.93 -0.37 -29.76
C ALA A 419 11.56 -0.08 -31.24
N PRO A 420 11.16 1.16 -31.58
CA PRO A 420 10.88 2.29 -30.67
C PRO A 420 9.59 2.08 -29.88
N HIS A 421 9.59 2.45 -28.60
CA HIS A 421 8.38 2.46 -27.75
C HIS A 421 7.73 3.85 -27.79
N SER A 422 6.63 3.98 -28.53
CA SER A 422 6.03 5.28 -28.86
C SER A 422 5.28 5.96 -27.71
N ASP A 423 4.96 5.23 -26.64
CA ASP A 423 4.02 5.71 -25.61
C ASP A 423 4.69 5.89 -24.24
N LEU A 424 5.94 5.44 -24.07
CA LEU A 424 6.64 5.48 -22.79
C LEU A 424 7.13 6.90 -22.45
N HIS A 425 6.39 7.61 -21.60
CA HIS A 425 6.69 8.99 -21.22
C HIS A 425 7.55 9.13 -19.96
N ARG A 426 7.53 8.13 -19.08
CA ARG A 426 8.14 8.21 -17.75
C ARG A 426 8.81 6.91 -17.31
N ILE A 427 10.05 7.01 -16.85
CA ILE A 427 10.80 5.91 -16.24
C ILE A 427 11.12 6.32 -14.80
N LYS A 428 10.80 5.48 -13.81
CA LYS A 428 11.13 5.72 -12.40
C LYS A 428 12.02 4.62 -11.84
N LEU A 429 13.20 4.99 -11.38
CA LEU A 429 14.19 4.12 -10.78
C LEU A 429 14.33 4.47 -9.29
N THR A 430 14.30 3.47 -8.40
CA THR A 430 14.41 3.70 -6.95
C THR A 430 15.31 2.66 -6.28
N ALA A 431 16.40 3.12 -5.64
CA ALA A 431 17.37 2.27 -4.95
C ALA A 431 17.95 2.93 -3.69
N GLY A 432 18.48 2.08 -2.79
CA GLY A 432 19.41 2.49 -1.76
C GLY A 432 20.83 2.68 -2.29
N LEU A 433 21.57 3.60 -1.69
CA LEU A 433 23.01 3.78 -1.88
C LEU A 433 23.66 3.93 -0.51
N TYR A 434 24.51 2.98 -0.13
CA TYR A 434 25.30 3.09 1.09
C TYR A 434 26.65 3.74 0.77
N VAL A 435 26.94 4.86 1.43
CA VAL A 435 28.21 5.60 1.24
C VAL A 435 29.07 5.40 2.48
N GLY A 436 29.71 4.24 2.55
CA GLY A 436 30.64 3.89 3.64
C GLY A 436 32.05 4.46 3.46
N ASP A 437 32.47 4.62 2.20
CA ASP A 437 33.80 5.07 1.81
C ASP A 437 33.73 5.80 0.45
N ARG A 438 34.60 6.78 0.24
CA ARG A 438 34.76 7.49 -1.04
C ARG A 438 35.15 6.56 -2.18
N ASP A 439 35.95 5.53 -1.90
CA ASP A 439 36.36 4.57 -2.94
C ASP A 439 35.18 3.67 -3.36
N GLN A 440 34.30 3.30 -2.43
CA GLN A 440 33.06 2.58 -2.75
C GLN A 440 32.10 3.43 -3.59
N LEU A 441 32.01 4.73 -3.28
CA LEU A 441 31.23 5.67 -4.07
C LEU A 441 31.77 5.77 -5.51
N ARG A 442 33.10 5.90 -5.67
CA ARG A 442 33.76 5.91 -6.98
C ARG A 442 33.53 4.62 -7.76
N GLY A 443 33.58 3.47 -7.10
CA GLY A 443 33.29 2.18 -7.74
C GLY A 443 31.82 2.02 -8.14
N SER A 444 30.89 2.49 -7.31
CA SER A 444 29.44 2.38 -7.57
C SER A 444 28.94 3.34 -8.65
N LEU A 445 29.63 4.47 -8.81
CA LEU A 445 29.34 5.52 -9.79
C LEU A 445 30.45 5.61 -10.87
N ALA A 446 31.15 4.52 -11.14
CA ALA A 446 32.04 4.47 -12.27
C ALA A 446 31.19 4.59 -13.55
N PRO A 447 31.40 5.62 -14.41
CA PRO A 447 30.58 5.83 -15.61
C PRO A 447 30.74 4.71 -16.64
N GLU A 448 31.77 3.87 -16.50
CA GLU A 448 32.03 2.74 -17.38
C GLU A 448 31.00 1.60 -17.18
N GLY A 449 30.52 1.04 -18.28
CA GLY A 449 29.61 -0.13 -18.27
C GLY A 449 28.12 0.24 -18.27
N CYS A 450 27.37 -0.23 -17.27
CA CYS A 450 25.89 -0.20 -17.27
C CYS A 450 25.31 1.21 -17.23
N TRP A 451 26.02 2.18 -16.65
CA TRP A 451 25.60 3.59 -16.63
C TRP A 451 25.62 4.19 -18.03
N GLN A 452 26.71 3.99 -18.77
CA GLN A 452 26.81 4.45 -20.15
C GLN A 452 25.74 3.80 -21.04
N THR A 453 25.55 2.48 -20.95
CA THR A 453 24.54 1.81 -21.79
C THR A 453 23.12 2.26 -21.46
N LEU A 454 22.84 2.52 -20.18
CA LEU A 454 21.55 3.08 -19.76
C LEU A 454 21.39 4.52 -20.26
N ASP A 455 22.41 5.37 -20.16
CA ASP A 455 22.37 6.75 -20.67
C ASP A 455 22.10 6.77 -22.17
N GLU A 456 22.75 5.89 -22.93
CA GLU A 456 22.53 5.72 -24.37
C GLU A 456 21.12 5.24 -24.69
N LEU A 457 20.58 4.31 -23.90
CA LEU A 457 19.23 3.81 -24.06
C LEU A 457 18.16 4.88 -23.77
N LEU A 458 18.32 5.63 -22.67
CA LEU A 458 17.39 6.66 -22.22
C LEU A 458 17.43 7.91 -23.11
N SER A 459 18.62 8.28 -23.60
CA SER A 459 18.80 9.43 -24.48
C SER A 459 18.70 9.10 -25.97
N GLY A 460 18.59 7.82 -26.35
CA GLY A 460 18.51 7.38 -27.75
C GLY A 460 17.09 7.45 -28.33
N ASP A 461 16.91 6.75 -29.46
CA ASP A 461 15.62 6.68 -30.18
C ASP A 461 14.74 5.52 -29.71
N ALA A 462 15.18 4.77 -28.70
CA ALA A 462 14.39 3.67 -28.13
C ALA A 462 13.07 4.17 -27.52
N PHE A 463 13.07 5.36 -26.93
CA PHE A 463 11.93 5.97 -26.24
C PHE A 463 11.70 7.41 -26.74
N PRO A 464 11.19 7.60 -27.97
CA PRO A 464 11.12 8.92 -28.62
C PRO A 464 10.24 9.94 -27.89
N VAL A 465 9.29 9.50 -27.07
CA VAL A 465 8.38 10.37 -26.29
C VAL A 465 8.72 10.45 -24.80
N LEU A 466 9.89 9.90 -24.40
CA LEU A 466 10.33 9.94 -23.02
C LEU A 466 10.54 11.39 -22.61
N SER A 467 9.85 11.79 -21.55
CA SER A 467 9.86 13.17 -21.04
C SER A 467 10.58 13.30 -19.71
N VAL A 468 10.55 12.24 -18.88
CA VAL A 468 11.11 12.27 -17.53
C VAL A 468 11.68 10.90 -17.15
N VAL A 469 12.88 10.94 -16.58
CA VAL A 469 13.53 9.84 -15.87
C VAL A 469 13.69 10.26 -14.42
N ASP A 470 12.86 9.71 -13.53
CA ASP A 470 13.03 9.92 -12.09
C ASP A 470 14.01 8.92 -11.52
N LEU A 471 15.11 9.40 -10.96
CA LEU A 471 16.04 8.59 -10.18
C LEU A 471 15.94 9.01 -8.70
N VAL A 472 15.37 8.12 -7.88
CA VAL A 472 15.22 8.33 -6.45
C VAL A 472 16.27 7.48 -5.72
N VAL A 473 17.19 8.16 -5.03
CA VAL A 473 18.29 7.52 -4.31
C VAL A 473 18.14 7.74 -2.81
N HIS A 474 18.01 6.62 -2.10
CA HIS A 474 17.99 6.57 -0.64
C HIS A 474 19.43 6.45 -0.14
N ALA A 475 20.07 7.58 0.11
CA ALA A 475 21.47 7.64 0.53
C ALA A 475 21.57 7.37 2.03
N MET A 476 22.36 6.36 2.40
CA MET A 476 22.68 6.05 3.79
C MET A 476 24.13 6.40 4.07
N GLY A 477 24.34 7.28 5.05
CA GLY A 477 25.67 7.60 5.56
C GLY A 477 26.23 6.43 6.34
N GLY A 478 27.44 5.99 5.97
CA GLY A 478 28.16 5.01 6.76
C GLY A 478 28.79 5.62 8.01
N LEU A 479 28.96 4.81 9.04
CA LEU A 479 29.96 5.08 10.08
C LEU A 479 31.34 4.87 9.45
N GLY A 480 31.85 5.90 8.80
CA GLY A 480 33.20 5.90 8.25
C GLY A 480 34.21 5.63 9.36
N ARG A 481 35.02 4.59 9.18
CA ARG A 481 36.28 4.44 9.93
C ARG A 481 37.32 5.34 9.28
N GLU A 482 37.17 6.65 9.41
CA GLU A 482 38.35 7.49 9.20
C GLU A 482 39.31 7.21 10.35
N ARG A 483 40.41 6.54 10.04
CA ARG A 483 41.52 6.31 10.97
C ARG A 483 42.22 7.66 11.18
N VAL A 484 41.60 8.53 11.97
CA VAL A 484 42.28 9.73 12.46
C VAL A 484 43.23 9.22 13.55
N GLU A 485 44.47 8.94 13.17
CA GLU A 485 45.57 8.68 14.11
C GLU A 485 45.93 10.00 14.82
N GLN A 486 45.01 10.50 15.64
CA GLN A 486 45.31 11.49 16.66
C GLN A 486 45.02 10.83 18.00
N HIS A 487 46.09 10.46 18.72
CA HIS A 487 46.07 10.03 20.12
C HIS A 487 45.50 8.63 20.43
N GLY A 488 45.58 7.67 19.51
CA GLY A 488 45.27 6.25 19.81
C GLY A 488 43.79 5.94 20.09
N SER A 489 42.88 6.88 19.83
CA SER A 489 41.43 6.68 19.97
C SER A 489 40.76 6.62 18.61
N MET A 490 40.07 5.52 18.33
CA MET A 490 39.36 5.30 17.07
C MET A 490 38.02 6.06 17.10
N CYS A 491 37.97 7.23 16.48
CA CYS A 491 36.72 7.98 16.31
C CYS A 491 36.01 7.55 15.02
N PHE A 492 34.73 7.22 15.11
CA PHE A 492 33.89 6.98 13.95
C PHE A 492 33.30 8.31 13.49
N LEU A 493 33.72 8.80 12.34
CA LEU A 493 33.11 9.96 11.70
C LEU A 493 31.98 9.47 10.80
N VAL A 494 30.78 10.01 11.00
CA VAL A 494 29.68 9.78 10.07
C VAL A 494 30.00 10.56 8.80
N LEU A 495 30.36 9.85 7.74
CA LEU A 495 30.53 10.44 6.42
C LEU A 495 29.13 10.57 5.83
N ASN A 496 28.50 11.73 6.03
CA ASN A 496 27.35 12.10 5.22
C ASN A 496 27.89 12.73 3.93
N PRO A 497 27.81 12.04 2.77
CA PRO A 497 28.20 12.65 1.52
C PRO A 497 27.36 13.91 1.31
N ASN A 498 28.01 15.01 0.92
CA ASN A 498 27.28 16.21 0.52
C ASN A 498 26.34 15.82 -0.63
N GLN A 499 25.03 16.02 -0.44
CA GLN A 499 24.01 15.69 -1.44
C GLN A 499 24.30 16.31 -2.81
N GLU A 500 24.90 17.50 -2.87
CA GLU A 500 25.29 18.15 -4.12
C GLU A 500 26.43 17.41 -4.82
N GLN A 501 27.41 16.90 -4.07
CA GLN A 501 28.50 16.10 -4.64
C GLN A 501 27.97 14.77 -5.19
N LEU A 502 27.07 14.12 -4.43
CA LEU A 502 26.43 12.89 -4.87
C LEU A 502 25.56 13.11 -6.11
N ARG A 503 24.78 14.21 -6.12
CA ARG A 503 23.98 14.65 -7.28
C ARG A 503 24.87 14.85 -8.50
N GLY A 504 25.96 15.59 -8.37
CA GLY A 504 26.91 15.82 -9.46
C GLY A 504 27.57 14.55 -9.97
N ALA A 505 27.92 13.62 -9.08
CA ALA A 505 28.52 12.33 -9.45
C ALA A 505 27.53 11.44 -10.23
N ILE A 506 26.28 11.34 -9.77
CA ILE A 506 25.23 10.58 -10.48
C ILE A 506 24.91 11.24 -11.83
N GLN A 507 24.79 12.57 -11.88
CA GLN A 507 24.56 13.30 -13.13
C GLN A 507 25.70 13.09 -14.14
N ALA A 508 26.95 13.01 -13.68
CA ALA A 508 28.10 12.70 -14.53
C ALA A 508 28.07 11.29 -15.13
N CYS A 509 27.29 10.36 -14.54
CA CYS A 509 27.08 9.02 -15.08
C CYS A 509 26.01 8.97 -16.18
N LEU A 510 25.16 10.00 -16.29
CA LEU A 510 24.06 10.10 -17.27
C LEU A 510 24.13 11.42 -18.08
N PRO A 511 25.28 11.75 -18.70
CA PRO A 511 25.50 13.07 -19.29
C PRO A 511 24.53 13.39 -20.43
N ARG A 512 24.12 12.42 -21.24
CA ARG A 512 23.18 12.64 -22.36
C ARG A 512 21.75 12.81 -21.88
N THR A 513 21.34 12.04 -20.88
CA THR A 513 20.02 12.16 -20.25
C THR A 513 19.89 13.53 -19.56
N VAL A 514 20.96 14.00 -18.90
CA VAL A 514 21.03 15.34 -18.31
C VAL A 514 20.99 16.44 -19.37
N SER A 515 21.75 16.32 -20.47
CA SER A 515 21.79 17.36 -21.51
C SER A 515 20.47 17.52 -22.25
N LYS A 516 19.63 16.47 -22.28
CA LYS A 516 18.26 16.51 -22.80
C LYS A 516 17.21 16.96 -21.79
N ASP A 517 17.61 17.34 -20.57
CA ASP A 517 16.70 17.73 -19.48
C ASP A 517 15.69 16.63 -19.10
N LEU A 518 16.08 15.36 -19.26
CA LEU A 518 15.21 14.22 -18.94
C LEU A 518 15.34 13.79 -17.47
N LEU A 519 16.48 14.03 -16.82
CA LEU A 519 16.78 13.48 -15.49
C LEU A 519 16.19 14.33 -14.35
N ASN A 520 15.24 13.77 -13.60
CA ASN A 520 14.83 14.27 -12.29
C ASN A 520 15.47 13.42 -11.19
N LEU A 521 16.45 13.99 -10.48
CA LEU A 521 17.21 13.30 -9.43
C LEU A 521 16.75 13.76 -8.03
N GLU A 522 16.21 12.83 -7.24
CA GLU A 522 15.84 13.00 -5.84
C GLU A 522 16.78 12.19 -4.95
N ILE A 523 17.41 12.84 -3.98
CA ILE A 523 18.29 12.19 -2.99
C ILE A 523 17.66 12.37 -1.63
N HIS A 524 17.40 11.26 -0.94
CA HIS A 524 16.86 11.24 0.40
C HIS A 524 17.92 10.72 1.37
N ASP A 525 18.22 11.52 2.40
CA ASP A 525 19.08 11.06 3.48
C ASP A 525 18.29 10.12 4.39
N CYS A 526 18.75 8.88 4.42
CA CYS A 526 18.16 7.81 5.21
C CYS A 526 18.98 7.64 6.49
N ASP A 527 18.34 7.86 7.65
CA ASP A 527 18.96 7.59 8.94
C ASP A 527 19.08 6.06 9.13
N PRO A 528 20.31 5.49 9.18
CA PRO A 528 20.52 4.05 9.30
C PRO A 528 19.96 3.50 10.62
N ARG A 529 19.73 4.35 11.64
CA ARG A 529 19.16 3.95 12.92
C ARG A 529 17.64 3.78 12.87
N ARG A 530 16.97 4.28 11.84
CA ARG A 530 15.49 4.28 11.75
C ARG A 530 14.89 2.97 11.26
N GLY A 531 15.69 1.92 11.04
CA GLY A 531 15.23 0.57 10.74
C GLY A 531 14.06 0.55 9.75
N PHE A 532 14.35 0.63 8.45
CA PHE A 532 13.29 0.63 7.44
C PHE A 532 12.38 -0.59 7.60
N ARG A 533 11.10 -0.34 7.91
CA ARG A 533 10.06 -1.25 7.47
C ARG A 533 10.10 -1.21 5.95
N THR A 534 10.38 -2.36 5.34
CA THR A 534 10.41 -2.46 3.87
C THR A 534 9.15 -1.80 3.30
N THR A 535 9.28 -1.13 2.16
CA THR A 535 8.15 -0.50 1.45
C THR A 535 7.00 -1.51 1.25
N ALA A 536 7.30 -2.81 1.17
CA ALA A 536 6.30 -3.88 1.18
C ALA A 536 5.51 -3.99 2.49
N ASP A 537 6.14 -3.93 3.67
CA ASP A 537 5.43 -3.93 4.96
C ASP A 537 4.70 -2.59 5.23
N ALA A 538 5.20 -1.47 4.69
CA ALA A 538 4.54 -0.16 4.78
C ALA A 538 3.37 0.02 3.80
N LEU A 539 3.40 -0.65 2.63
CA LEU A 539 2.29 -0.67 1.67
C LEU A 539 1.19 -1.67 2.05
N LEU A 540 1.48 -2.60 2.97
CA LEU A 540 0.54 -3.59 3.51
C LEU A 540 -0.03 -3.23 4.90
N ALA A 541 0.48 -2.17 5.54
CA ALA A 541 -0.01 -1.61 6.81
C ALA A 541 -0.92 -0.40 6.58
#